data_AF-A0A023RAX9-F1
#
_entry.id   AF-A0A023RAX9-F1
#
_cell.length_a   1.000
_cell.length_b   1.000
_cell.length_c   1.000
_cell.angle_alpha   90.00
_cell.angle_beta   90.00
_cell.angle_gamma   90.00
#
_symmetry.space_group_name_H-M   'P 1'
#
loop_
_entity.id
_entity.type
_entity.pdbx_description
1 polymer ?
#
loop_
_entity_poly.entity_id
_entity_poly.type
_entity_poly.pdbx_seq_one_letter_code
_entity_poly.pdbx_strand_id
1 'polypeptide(L)'
;KPIAGVRGYLLDSFLRPLPHGVTGELYLAGVGVARGYLGRPALTAERFVADPFVPGERMYRTGDLAYWTEDGELVSAGRADDQVKIRGFRVEPREIEFALSSRPEVTQATVTVHDGRLVAYVAPDDVDPEALREGIAARMPAYMVPAAVVALAALPLTPHGKIDRKALPAPDFSSKTAGREPANEVERILCDVFAEVLGLARVGVEDGFFELGGDSISSMQVASRARRDGLSLTPRQIFDHRTPERLARLVAETAVPQPDPAAIEDGVGEVALTPVMRMFGEGVAGAGFAQWVVTGAPADLTEETLAAGFTAVLDTHDMLRARVADGGARLVVGERGSVAAAGMITRVEAGAALAEAAESAAREAVGRLDPAAGVMVQAVWLDAGPDRVGRLVVAAHHLVVDGVSWRVLTADLRAACEAAAAGRRPELEPVGVSFRRWAALLEEWAVSAERVAELPAWKAILGPPSEPGPAPSGAVCSRSWTVPSAETSVLVSRAPAVFHCRVHEVLLAGLAGAVARWRGEDTVLVDVESHGRHPVEGMDLSRTV
;
A
#
# COMPACT_ATOMS: atom_id res chain seq x y z
N LYS A 1 -33.98 -19.54 7.87
CA LYS A 1 -33.72 -21.00 7.68
C LYS A 1 -34.26 -21.43 6.32
N PRO A 2 -33.65 -22.41 5.62
CA PRO A 2 -34.13 -22.88 4.33
C PRO A 2 -35.50 -23.54 4.44
N ILE A 3 -36.31 -23.46 3.39
CA ILE A 3 -37.59 -24.18 3.31
C ILE A 3 -37.37 -25.69 3.12
N ALA A 4 -38.38 -26.49 3.43
CA ALA A 4 -38.29 -27.95 3.31
C ALA A 4 -37.87 -28.40 1.89
N GLY A 5 -36.89 -29.29 1.81
CA GLY A 5 -36.35 -29.80 0.54
C GLY A 5 -35.32 -28.89 -0.14
N VAL A 6 -35.00 -27.72 0.42
CA VAL A 6 -33.94 -26.82 -0.05
C VAL A 6 -32.79 -26.80 0.95
N ARG A 7 -31.56 -26.91 0.46
CA ARG A 7 -30.33 -26.78 1.24
C ARG A 7 -29.64 -25.47 0.88
N GLY A 8 -29.14 -24.76 1.88
CA GLY A 8 -28.35 -23.54 1.69
C GLY A 8 -26.92 -23.75 2.18
N TYR A 9 -25.95 -23.52 1.30
CA TYR A 9 -24.53 -23.60 1.61
C TYR A 9 -23.92 -22.20 1.58
N LEU A 10 -23.05 -21.89 2.55
CA LEU A 10 -22.17 -20.74 2.48
C LEU A 10 -20.78 -21.22 2.14
N LEU A 11 -20.31 -20.83 0.97
CA LEU A 11 -19.08 -21.35 0.39
C LEU A 11 -18.08 -20.23 0.10
N ASP A 12 -16.80 -20.58 0.19
CA ASP A 12 -15.72 -19.74 -0.33
C ASP A 12 -15.56 -19.89 -1.86
N SER A 13 -14.59 -19.18 -2.43
CA SER A 13 -14.29 -19.22 -3.88
C SER A 13 -13.84 -20.59 -4.39
N PHE A 14 -13.54 -21.54 -3.50
CA PHE A 14 -13.12 -22.91 -3.82
C PHE A 14 -14.24 -23.92 -3.53
N LEU A 15 -15.47 -23.46 -3.31
CA LEU A 15 -16.65 -24.27 -2.98
C LEU A 15 -16.51 -25.04 -1.65
N ARG A 16 -15.73 -24.52 -0.69
CA ARG A 16 -15.58 -25.11 0.64
C ARG A 16 -16.56 -24.47 1.63
N PRO A 17 -17.22 -25.26 2.50
CA PRO A 17 -18.10 -24.72 3.52
C PRO A 17 -17.39 -23.80 4.49
N LEU A 18 -18.05 -22.69 4.83
CA LEU A 18 -17.56 -21.72 5.80
C LEU A 18 -18.20 -21.95 7.18
N PRO A 19 -17.44 -21.70 8.27
CA PRO A 19 -17.98 -21.81 9.63
C PRO A 19 -19.00 -20.70 9.93
N HIS A 20 -19.75 -20.87 11.02
CA HIS A 20 -20.69 -19.84 11.48
C HIS A 20 -19.96 -18.52 11.75
N GLY A 21 -20.64 -17.39 11.49
CA GLY A 21 -20.10 -16.04 11.62
C GLY A 21 -19.23 -15.57 10.46
N VAL A 22 -18.86 -16.45 9.51
CA VAL A 22 -18.02 -16.07 8.36
C VAL A 22 -18.88 -15.81 7.13
N THR A 23 -18.74 -14.60 6.56
CA THR A 23 -19.45 -14.21 5.34
C THR A 23 -18.94 -14.99 4.14
N GLY A 24 -19.85 -15.71 3.49
CA GLY A 24 -19.62 -16.49 2.28
C GLY A 24 -20.63 -16.18 1.20
N GLU A 25 -20.40 -16.71 0.00
CA GLU A 25 -21.42 -16.66 -1.04
C GLU A 25 -22.45 -17.77 -0.82
N LEU A 26 -23.73 -17.42 -0.96
CA LEU A 26 -24.85 -18.34 -0.77
C LEU A 26 -25.10 -19.18 -2.03
N TYR A 27 -25.16 -20.49 -1.83
CA TYR A 27 -25.54 -21.47 -2.84
C TYR A 27 -26.78 -22.23 -2.38
N LEU A 28 -27.74 -22.42 -3.29
CA LEU A 28 -28.98 -23.14 -3.02
C LEU A 28 -29.02 -24.46 -3.79
N ALA A 29 -29.34 -25.56 -3.11
CA ALA A 29 -29.46 -26.89 -3.70
C ALA A 29 -30.80 -27.55 -3.34
N GLY A 30 -31.16 -28.63 -4.05
CA GLY A 30 -32.38 -29.40 -3.82
C GLY A 30 -33.55 -29.01 -4.74
N VAL A 31 -34.78 -29.27 -4.28
CA VAL A 31 -35.98 -29.29 -5.14
C VAL A 31 -36.35 -27.92 -5.74
N GLY A 32 -35.78 -26.83 -5.22
CA GLY A 32 -35.99 -25.47 -5.71
C GLY A 32 -35.06 -25.04 -6.85
N VAL A 33 -34.09 -25.86 -7.24
CA VAL A 33 -33.13 -25.51 -8.31
C VAL A 33 -33.77 -25.71 -9.68
N ALA A 34 -33.92 -24.61 -10.44
CA ALA A 34 -34.50 -24.62 -11.77
C ALA A 34 -33.62 -25.38 -12.81
N ARG A 35 -34.20 -25.65 -13.99
CA ARG A 35 -33.45 -26.27 -15.10
C ARG A 35 -32.26 -25.42 -15.55
N GLY A 36 -32.45 -24.10 -15.62
CA GLY A 36 -31.48 -23.12 -16.10
C GLY A 36 -32.16 -21.92 -16.76
N TYR A 37 -31.37 -21.09 -17.43
CA TYR A 37 -31.85 -19.96 -18.22
C TYR A 37 -32.19 -20.38 -19.65
N LEU A 38 -33.40 -20.04 -20.11
CA LEU A 38 -33.87 -20.40 -21.46
C LEU A 38 -32.97 -19.79 -22.54
N GLY A 39 -32.44 -20.63 -23.44
CA GLY A 39 -31.58 -20.20 -24.54
C GLY A 39 -30.21 -19.65 -24.12
N ARG A 40 -29.81 -19.79 -22.85
CA ARG A 40 -28.52 -19.26 -22.34
C ARG A 40 -27.71 -20.36 -21.63
N PRO A 41 -27.14 -21.32 -22.37
CA PRO A 41 -26.43 -22.46 -21.78
C PRO A 41 -25.15 -22.05 -21.03
N ALA A 42 -24.38 -21.08 -21.55
CA ALA A 42 -23.16 -20.60 -20.88
C ALA A 42 -23.45 -19.99 -19.50
N LEU A 43 -24.41 -19.05 -19.43
CA LEU A 43 -24.84 -18.44 -18.18
C LEU A 43 -25.48 -19.47 -17.22
N THR A 44 -26.16 -20.48 -17.78
CA THR A 44 -26.69 -21.59 -16.99
C THR A 44 -25.56 -22.40 -16.36
N ALA A 45 -24.53 -22.77 -17.10
CA ALA A 45 -23.39 -23.51 -16.57
C ALA A 45 -22.59 -22.69 -15.52
N GLU A 46 -22.54 -21.37 -15.68
CA GLU A 46 -21.88 -20.47 -14.74
C GLU A 46 -22.62 -20.35 -13.40
N ARG A 47 -23.96 -20.39 -13.40
CA ARG A 47 -24.79 -20.17 -12.19
C ARG A 47 -25.40 -21.44 -11.62
N PHE A 48 -25.60 -22.49 -12.42
CA PHE A 48 -26.13 -23.79 -11.99
C PHE A 48 -24.99 -24.81 -12.04
N VAL A 49 -24.11 -24.72 -11.03
CA VAL A 49 -22.89 -25.52 -10.94
C VAL A 49 -23.15 -26.88 -10.31
N ALA A 50 -22.21 -27.82 -10.44
CA ALA A 50 -22.30 -29.12 -9.78
C ALA A 50 -22.26 -28.97 -8.24
N ASP A 51 -23.08 -29.74 -7.53
CA ASP A 51 -23.04 -29.81 -6.07
C ASP A 51 -21.95 -30.80 -5.64
N PRO A 52 -20.84 -30.35 -5.02
CA PRO A 52 -19.77 -31.25 -4.59
C PRO A 52 -20.15 -32.09 -3.36
N PHE A 53 -21.25 -31.77 -2.67
CA PHE A 53 -21.69 -32.44 -1.46
C PHE A 53 -22.68 -33.58 -1.72
N VAL A 54 -23.33 -33.58 -2.89
CA VAL A 54 -24.28 -34.63 -3.29
C VAL A 54 -24.01 -35.07 -4.74
N PRO A 55 -23.52 -36.30 -4.96
CA PRO A 55 -23.20 -36.80 -6.29
C PRO A 55 -24.38 -36.70 -7.26
N GLY A 56 -24.15 -36.06 -8.42
CA GLY A 56 -25.12 -35.93 -9.49
C GLY A 56 -26.13 -34.78 -9.34
N GLU A 57 -26.07 -34.01 -8.24
CA GLU A 57 -26.92 -32.84 -8.05
C GLU A 57 -26.26 -31.53 -8.52
N ARG A 58 -27.07 -30.47 -8.58
CA ARG A 58 -26.65 -29.12 -8.95
C ARG A 58 -27.05 -28.14 -7.87
N MET A 59 -26.25 -27.09 -7.74
CA MET A 59 -26.53 -25.95 -6.88
C MET A 59 -26.57 -24.66 -7.69
N TYR A 60 -27.44 -23.74 -7.25
CA TYR A 60 -27.58 -22.41 -7.82
C TYR A 60 -26.74 -21.40 -7.04
N ARG A 61 -25.77 -20.79 -7.72
CA ARG A 61 -24.94 -19.69 -7.24
C ARG A 61 -25.74 -18.40 -7.25
N THR A 62 -26.11 -17.90 -6.07
CA THR A 62 -27.04 -16.77 -5.94
C THR A 62 -26.39 -15.41 -6.25
N GLY A 63 -25.09 -15.29 -5.99
CA GLY A 63 -24.40 -14.00 -5.98
C GLY A 63 -24.65 -13.17 -4.72
N ASP A 64 -25.40 -13.70 -3.75
CA ASP A 64 -25.65 -13.05 -2.46
C ASP A 64 -24.59 -13.48 -1.44
N LEU A 65 -24.12 -12.54 -0.63
CA LEU A 65 -23.26 -12.80 0.52
C LEU A 65 -24.14 -12.96 1.76
N ALA A 66 -23.80 -13.92 2.62
CA ALA A 66 -24.49 -14.15 3.88
C ALA A 66 -23.58 -14.88 4.88
N TYR A 67 -23.97 -14.91 6.16
CA TYR A 67 -23.33 -15.72 7.19
C TYR A 67 -24.38 -16.44 8.05
N TRP A 68 -24.00 -17.58 8.64
CA TRP A 68 -24.82 -18.28 9.62
C TRP A 68 -24.55 -17.72 11.02
N THR A 69 -25.60 -17.46 11.81
CA THR A 69 -25.47 -17.19 13.24
C THR A 69 -25.22 -18.48 14.02
N GLU A 70 -24.77 -18.35 15.27
CA GLU A 70 -24.62 -19.52 16.17
C GLU A 70 -25.96 -20.27 16.38
N ASP A 71 -27.08 -19.56 16.32
CA ASP A 71 -28.45 -20.11 16.42
C ASP A 71 -28.98 -20.75 15.11
N GLY A 72 -28.14 -20.81 14.06
CA GLY A 72 -28.48 -21.42 12.78
C GLY A 72 -29.46 -20.58 11.94
N GLU A 73 -29.40 -19.25 12.07
CA GLU A 73 -30.11 -18.31 11.22
C GLU A 73 -29.20 -17.77 10.12
N LEU A 74 -29.75 -17.57 8.92
CA LEU A 74 -28.99 -17.06 7.77
C LEU A 74 -29.21 -15.54 7.69
N VAL A 75 -28.14 -14.77 7.87
CA VAL A 75 -28.19 -13.30 7.80
C VAL A 75 -27.60 -12.85 6.48
N SER A 76 -28.34 -12.03 5.74
CA SER A 76 -27.88 -11.46 4.46
C SER A 76 -26.83 -10.37 4.70
N ALA A 77 -25.72 -10.48 3.98
CA ALA A 77 -24.56 -9.57 4.00
C ALA A 77 -24.36 -8.85 2.65
N GLY A 78 -25.41 -8.76 1.81
CA GLY A 78 -25.37 -8.04 0.54
C GLY A 78 -25.09 -8.94 -0.67
N ARG A 79 -24.45 -8.41 -1.72
CA ARG A 79 -24.14 -9.14 -2.96
C ARG A 79 -22.65 -9.13 -3.27
N ALA A 80 -22.15 -10.24 -3.81
CA ALA A 80 -20.76 -10.42 -4.17
C ALA A 80 -20.29 -9.46 -5.30
N ASP A 81 -21.23 -8.92 -6.09
CA ASP A 81 -21.00 -8.00 -7.22
C ASP A 81 -21.17 -6.51 -6.87
N ASP A 82 -21.57 -6.15 -5.64
CA ASP A 82 -21.77 -4.76 -5.20
C ASP A 82 -20.51 -4.13 -4.53
N GLN A 83 -19.43 -4.90 -4.31
CA GLN A 83 -18.19 -4.41 -3.71
C GLN A 83 -17.29 -3.72 -4.74
N VAL A 84 -16.78 -2.53 -4.38
CA VAL A 84 -15.99 -1.70 -5.29
C VAL A 84 -14.59 -1.45 -4.72
N LYS A 85 -13.58 -1.39 -5.59
CA LYS A 85 -12.23 -0.99 -5.20
C LYS A 85 -12.06 0.51 -5.43
N ILE A 86 -11.86 1.26 -4.35
CA ILE A 86 -11.62 2.71 -4.39
C ILE A 86 -10.23 2.95 -3.79
N ARG A 87 -9.31 3.48 -4.61
CA ARG A 87 -7.95 3.85 -4.17
C ARG A 87 -7.20 2.71 -3.45
N GLY A 88 -7.37 1.48 -3.94
CA GLY A 88 -6.75 0.27 -3.36
C GLY A 88 -7.53 -0.36 -2.20
N PHE A 89 -8.56 0.30 -1.67
CA PHE A 89 -9.40 -0.20 -0.60
C PHE A 89 -10.66 -0.88 -1.15
N ARG A 90 -11.03 -2.02 -0.56
CA ARG A 90 -12.32 -2.68 -0.84
C ARG A 90 -13.39 -1.95 -0.03
N VAL A 91 -14.28 -1.24 -0.69
CA VAL A 91 -15.34 -0.44 -0.08
C VAL A 91 -16.69 -1.11 -0.34
N GLU A 92 -17.54 -1.13 0.69
CA GLU A 92 -18.95 -1.51 0.56
C GLU A 92 -19.83 -0.26 0.49
N PRO A 93 -20.36 0.11 -0.68
CA PRO A 93 -21.18 1.32 -0.83
C PRO A 93 -22.37 1.37 0.14
N ARG A 94 -22.92 0.20 0.50
CA ARG A 94 -24.03 0.05 1.45
C ARG A 94 -23.72 0.55 2.85
N GLU A 95 -22.46 0.47 3.28
CA GLU A 95 -22.05 1.00 4.59
C GLU A 95 -22.25 2.52 4.65
N ILE A 96 -21.93 3.19 3.54
CA ILE A 96 -22.11 4.63 3.36
C ILE A 96 -23.60 4.95 3.18
N GLU A 97 -24.35 4.14 2.42
CA GLU A 97 -25.81 4.27 2.29
C GLU A 97 -26.52 4.21 3.65
N PHE A 98 -26.09 3.27 4.51
CA PHE A 98 -26.63 3.12 5.86
C PHE A 98 -26.28 4.33 6.75
N ALA A 99 -25.02 4.80 6.69
CA ALA A 99 -24.60 5.98 7.44
C ALA A 99 -25.39 7.23 7.03
N LEU A 100 -25.64 7.42 5.74
CA LEU A 100 -26.47 8.51 5.22
C LEU A 100 -27.95 8.35 5.64
N SER A 101 -28.52 7.16 5.50
CA SER A 101 -29.94 6.90 5.85
C SER A 101 -30.20 6.92 7.36
N SER A 102 -29.15 6.94 8.19
CA SER A 102 -29.26 7.13 9.65
C SER A 102 -29.49 8.58 10.07
N ARG A 103 -29.40 9.53 9.12
CA ARG A 103 -29.69 10.95 9.32
C ARG A 103 -31.20 11.19 9.27
N PRO A 104 -31.80 11.89 10.24
CA PRO A 104 -33.24 12.15 10.24
C PRO A 104 -33.74 12.87 8.98
N GLU A 105 -32.87 13.67 8.35
CA GLU A 105 -33.21 14.44 7.15
C GLU A 105 -33.19 13.58 5.86
N VAL A 106 -32.61 12.38 5.87
CA VAL A 106 -32.44 11.52 4.68
C VAL A 106 -33.43 10.36 4.71
N THR A 107 -34.35 10.32 3.74
CA THR A 107 -35.35 9.24 3.61
C THR A 107 -34.83 8.05 2.80
N GLN A 108 -34.02 8.31 1.77
CA GLN A 108 -33.39 7.28 0.96
C GLN A 108 -31.97 7.71 0.59
N ALA A 109 -31.04 6.75 0.56
CA ALA A 109 -29.70 6.95 0.06
C ALA A 109 -29.27 5.80 -0.84
N THR A 110 -28.54 6.09 -1.91
CA THR A 110 -27.76 5.10 -2.66
C THR A 110 -26.37 5.61 -2.99
N VAL A 111 -25.38 4.74 -2.99
CA VAL A 111 -24.00 5.07 -3.31
C VAL A 111 -23.55 4.23 -4.49
N THR A 112 -22.98 4.90 -5.50
CA THR A 112 -22.45 4.27 -6.71
C THR A 112 -21.06 4.79 -7.01
N VAL A 113 -20.40 4.16 -7.98
CA VAL A 113 -19.08 4.59 -8.46
C VAL A 113 -19.22 5.30 -9.80
N HIS A 114 -18.67 6.50 -9.87
CA HIS A 114 -18.52 7.28 -11.10
C HIS A 114 -17.04 7.65 -11.27
N ASP A 115 -16.44 7.30 -12.41
CA ASP A 115 -15.01 7.55 -12.72
C ASP A 115 -14.05 7.14 -11.58
N GLY A 116 -14.29 5.98 -10.97
CA GLY A 116 -13.48 5.45 -9.88
C GLY A 116 -13.67 6.16 -8.53
N ARG A 117 -14.71 7.00 -8.38
CA ARG A 117 -15.03 7.76 -7.17
C ARG A 117 -16.40 7.39 -6.62
N LEU A 118 -16.55 7.43 -5.31
CA LEU A 118 -17.83 7.23 -4.64
C LEU A 118 -18.72 8.47 -4.80
N VAL A 119 -19.97 8.26 -5.16
CA VAL A 119 -20.98 9.31 -5.30
C VAL A 119 -22.24 8.86 -4.58
N ALA A 120 -22.69 9.68 -3.63
CA ALA A 120 -23.92 9.42 -2.89
C ALA A 120 -25.08 10.21 -3.51
N TYR A 121 -26.23 9.56 -3.65
CA TYR A 121 -27.49 10.18 -4.02
C TYR A 121 -28.45 10.04 -2.85
N VAL A 122 -29.06 11.14 -2.44
CA VAL A 122 -29.93 11.22 -1.27
C VAL A 122 -31.25 11.86 -1.64
N ALA A 123 -32.32 11.49 -0.93
CA ALA A 123 -33.64 12.10 -1.05
C ALA A 123 -34.23 12.36 0.35
N PRO A 124 -34.99 13.45 0.57
CA PRO A 124 -35.45 14.45 -0.43
C PRO A 124 -34.37 15.47 -0.86
N ASP A 125 -34.68 16.39 -1.78
CA ASP A 125 -33.74 17.39 -2.34
C ASP A 125 -33.51 18.63 -1.47
N ASP A 126 -34.21 18.73 -0.34
CA ASP A 126 -34.09 19.81 0.64
C ASP A 126 -33.02 19.55 1.72
N VAL A 127 -32.26 18.46 1.59
CA VAL A 127 -31.13 18.15 2.47
C VAL A 127 -29.87 18.91 2.05
N ASP A 128 -29.05 19.31 3.03
CA ASP A 128 -27.75 19.94 2.78
C ASP A 128 -26.69 18.87 2.41
N PRO A 129 -26.22 18.81 1.15
CA PRO A 129 -25.29 17.78 0.71
C PRO A 129 -23.90 17.89 1.36
N GLU A 130 -23.46 19.10 1.71
CA GLU A 130 -22.14 19.29 2.29
C GLU A 130 -22.14 18.95 3.78
N ALA A 131 -23.17 19.36 4.53
CA ALA A 131 -23.35 18.93 5.92
C ALA A 131 -23.47 17.40 6.06
N LEU A 132 -24.12 16.74 5.10
CA LEU A 132 -24.16 15.27 5.03
C LEU A 132 -22.78 14.67 4.79
N ARG A 133 -22.00 15.25 3.87
CA ARG A 133 -20.64 14.78 3.55
C ARG A 133 -19.66 14.98 4.70
N GLU A 134 -19.63 16.16 5.30
CA GLU A 134 -18.84 16.45 6.51
C GLU A 134 -19.21 15.48 7.63
N GLY A 135 -20.51 15.22 7.74
CA GLY A 135 -21.07 14.23 8.61
C GLY A 135 -20.56 12.80 8.42
N ILE A 136 -20.34 12.38 7.18
CA ILE A 136 -19.72 11.11 6.83
C ILE A 136 -18.22 11.16 7.09
N ALA A 137 -17.53 12.25 6.72
CA ALA A 137 -16.11 12.45 6.93
C ALA A 137 -15.72 12.41 8.42
N ALA A 138 -16.59 12.88 9.31
CA ALA A 138 -16.39 12.81 10.76
C ALA A 138 -16.49 11.38 11.33
N ARG A 139 -17.05 10.42 10.59
CA ARG A 139 -17.39 9.08 11.10
C ARG A 139 -16.76 7.94 10.30
N MET A 140 -16.26 8.20 9.10
CA MET A 140 -15.73 7.21 8.17
C MET A 140 -14.32 7.58 7.68
N PRO A 141 -13.49 6.59 7.29
CA PRO A 141 -12.19 6.85 6.69
C PRO A 141 -12.31 7.67 5.40
N ALA A 142 -11.28 8.47 5.08
CA ALA A 142 -11.28 9.37 3.93
C ALA A 142 -11.60 8.69 2.58
N TYR A 143 -11.22 7.41 2.40
CA TYR A 143 -11.49 6.65 1.18
C TYR A 143 -12.95 6.18 1.05
N MET A 144 -13.74 6.20 2.13
CA MET A 144 -15.18 5.92 2.14
C MET A 144 -16.04 7.19 2.02
N VAL A 145 -15.44 8.37 2.17
CA VAL A 145 -16.17 9.63 2.02
C VAL A 145 -16.53 9.83 0.55
N PRO A 146 -17.83 9.98 0.20
CA PRO A 146 -18.23 10.27 -1.17
C PRO A 146 -17.56 11.55 -1.68
N ALA A 147 -17.05 11.49 -2.92
CA ALA A 147 -16.53 12.67 -3.60
C ALA A 147 -17.63 13.71 -3.80
N ALA A 148 -18.86 13.28 -4.07
CA ALA A 148 -20.04 14.12 -4.18
C ALA A 148 -21.25 13.50 -3.45
N VAL A 149 -22.12 14.37 -2.94
CA VAL A 149 -23.47 14.03 -2.45
C VAL A 149 -24.44 14.81 -3.33
N VAL A 150 -25.39 14.13 -3.97
CA VAL A 150 -26.36 14.69 -4.89
C VAL A 150 -27.75 14.52 -4.29
N ALA A 151 -28.41 15.63 -3.97
CA ALA A 151 -29.77 15.61 -3.44
C ALA A 151 -30.79 15.58 -4.59
N LEU A 152 -31.77 14.69 -4.49
CA LEU A 152 -32.82 14.46 -5.49
C LEU A 152 -34.19 14.43 -4.81
N ALA A 153 -35.22 14.96 -5.48
CA ALA A 153 -36.59 14.93 -4.96
C ALA A 153 -37.05 13.48 -4.65
N ALA A 154 -36.63 12.52 -5.48
CA ALA A 154 -36.79 11.08 -5.23
C ALA A 154 -35.73 10.28 -5.98
N LEU A 155 -35.32 9.13 -5.44
CA LEU A 155 -34.45 8.20 -6.17
C LEU A 155 -35.24 7.46 -7.27
N PRO A 156 -34.68 7.34 -8.50
CA PRO A 156 -35.36 6.63 -9.58
C PRO A 156 -35.54 5.15 -9.23
N LEU A 157 -36.72 4.60 -9.52
CA LEU A 157 -37.05 3.20 -9.25
C LEU A 157 -37.31 2.43 -10.56
N THR A 158 -36.88 1.19 -10.60
CA THR A 158 -37.24 0.19 -11.61
C THR A 158 -38.73 -0.19 -11.49
N PRO A 159 -39.33 -0.81 -12.53
CA PRO A 159 -40.71 -1.33 -12.46
C PRO A 159 -40.97 -2.33 -11.33
N HIS A 160 -39.91 -2.89 -10.72
CA HIS A 160 -39.99 -3.81 -9.58
C HIS A 160 -39.77 -3.13 -8.22
N GLY A 161 -39.76 -1.79 -8.16
CA GLY A 161 -39.62 -1.03 -6.92
C GLY A 161 -38.21 -0.98 -6.33
N LYS A 162 -37.18 -1.45 -7.05
CA LYS A 162 -35.77 -1.29 -6.67
C LYS A 162 -35.19 -0.01 -7.26
N ILE A 163 -34.19 0.60 -6.62
CA ILE A 163 -33.49 1.78 -7.15
C ILE A 163 -32.86 1.45 -8.52
N ASP A 164 -33.18 2.26 -9.52
CA ASP A 164 -32.60 2.19 -10.86
C ASP A 164 -31.31 3.02 -10.92
N ARG A 165 -30.19 2.37 -10.58
CA ARG A 165 -28.86 3.00 -10.57
C ARG A 165 -28.42 3.54 -11.94
N LYS A 166 -29.01 3.05 -13.05
CA LYS A 166 -28.69 3.53 -14.40
C LYS A 166 -29.40 4.83 -14.76
N ALA A 167 -30.50 5.12 -14.07
CA ALA A 167 -31.28 6.33 -14.25
C ALA A 167 -30.86 7.47 -13.31
N LEU A 168 -29.82 7.25 -12.49
CA LEU A 168 -29.25 8.30 -11.65
C LEU A 168 -28.58 9.37 -12.52
N PRO A 169 -28.78 10.67 -12.23
CA PRO A 169 -28.17 11.74 -13.01
C PRO A 169 -26.65 11.71 -12.85
N ALA A 170 -25.91 12.11 -13.89
CA ALA A 170 -24.47 12.24 -13.79
C ALA A 170 -24.10 13.32 -12.75
N PRO A 171 -23.17 13.04 -11.83
CA PRO A 171 -22.76 13.98 -10.81
C PRO A 171 -21.92 15.10 -11.43
N ASP A 172 -22.28 16.35 -11.13
CA ASP A 172 -21.47 17.49 -11.50
C ASP A 172 -20.34 17.67 -10.48
N PHE A 173 -19.14 17.21 -10.82
CA PHE A 173 -17.94 17.41 -10.00
C PHE A 173 -17.34 18.81 -10.13
N SER A 174 -17.84 19.65 -11.04
CA SER A 174 -17.32 21.02 -11.25
C SER A 174 -17.66 21.96 -10.09
N SER A 175 -18.71 21.63 -9.32
CA SER A 175 -19.17 22.42 -8.18
C SER A 175 -18.32 22.27 -6.91
N LYS A 176 -17.33 21.36 -6.90
CA LYS A 176 -16.42 21.15 -5.75
C LYS A 176 -15.01 21.70 -5.91
N THR A 177 -14.72 22.37 -7.02
CA THR A 177 -13.60 23.30 -7.10
C THR A 177 -14.05 24.66 -6.57
N ALA A 178 -14.34 24.72 -5.27
CA ALA A 178 -14.48 26.00 -4.58
C ALA A 178 -13.12 26.61 -4.22
N GLY A 179 -12.02 25.97 -4.61
CA GLY A 179 -10.69 26.58 -4.60
C GLY A 179 -10.51 27.44 -5.84
N ARG A 180 -9.94 28.63 -5.67
CA ARG A 180 -9.47 29.47 -6.78
C ARG A 180 -8.53 28.68 -7.70
N GLU A 181 -8.51 29.03 -8.99
CA GLU A 181 -7.51 28.51 -9.91
C GLU A 181 -6.09 28.91 -9.45
N PRO A 182 -5.05 28.11 -9.78
CA PRO A 182 -3.66 28.46 -9.50
C PRO A 182 -3.33 29.86 -10.03
N ALA A 183 -2.89 30.74 -9.13
CA ALA A 183 -2.58 32.14 -9.44
C ALA A 183 -1.17 32.30 -10.00
N ASN A 184 -0.31 31.29 -9.83
CA ASN A 184 1.07 31.28 -10.30
C ASN A 184 1.53 29.88 -10.68
N GLU A 185 2.69 29.82 -11.34
CA GLU A 185 3.28 28.58 -11.85
C GLU A 185 3.62 27.59 -10.74
N VAL A 186 4.06 28.07 -9.56
CA VAL A 186 4.41 27.24 -8.41
C VAL A 186 3.18 26.50 -7.88
N GLU A 187 2.06 27.19 -7.72
CA GLU A 187 0.79 26.57 -7.32
C GLU A 187 0.32 25.52 -8.32
N ARG A 188 0.47 25.79 -9.63
CA ARG A 188 0.10 24.85 -10.70
C ARG A 188 0.91 23.56 -10.59
N ILE A 189 2.23 23.69 -10.46
CA ILE A 189 3.14 22.55 -10.28
C ILE A 189 2.77 21.76 -9.03
N LEU A 190 2.52 22.42 -7.90
CA LEU A 190 2.18 21.73 -6.65
C LEU A 190 0.85 21.00 -6.72
N CYS A 191 -0.16 21.58 -7.38
CA CYS A 191 -1.43 20.91 -7.67
C CYS A 191 -1.22 19.64 -8.52
N ASP A 192 -0.41 19.74 -9.58
CA ASP A 192 -0.11 18.62 -10.48
C ASP A 192 0.65 17.50 -9.73
N VAL A 193 1.66 17.86 -8.93
CA VAL A 193 2.43 16.91 -8.11
C VAL A 193 1.56 16.24 -7.06
N PHE A 194 0.69 16.97 -6.37
CA PHE A 194 -0.25 16.38 -5.40
C PHE A 194 -1.20 15.41 -6.10
N ALA A 195 -1.76 15.81 -7.23
CA ALA A 195 -2.66 14.98 -8.01
C ALA A 195 -1.96 13.67 -8.45
N GLU A 196 -0.73 13.75 -8.94
CA GLU A 196 0.03 12.60 -9.39
C GLU A 196 0.44 11.66 -8.24
N VAL A 197 0.84 12.20 -7.08
CA VAL A 197 1.24 11.39 -5.92
C VAL A 197 0.04 10.71 -5.28
N LEU A 198 -1.09 11.41 -5.19
CA LEU A 198 -2.31 10.90 -4.57
C LEU A 198 -3.21 10.11 -5.53
N GLY A 199 -2.87 10.06 -6.82
CA GLY A 199 -3.66 9.38 -7.85
C GLY A 199 -5.02 10.06 -8.10
N LEU A 200 -5.06 11.39 -8.04
CA LEU A 200 -6.24 12.22 -8.26
C LEU A 200 -6.19 12.87 -9.65
N ALA A 201 -7.36 13.14 -10.25
CA ALA A 201 -7.39 13.78 -11.57
C ALA A 201 -7.12 15.30 -11.51
N ARG A 202 -7.39 15.93 -10.37
CA ARG A 202 -7.15 17.34 -10.10
C ARG A 202 -7.08 17.55 -8.58
N VAL A 203 -6.26 18.50 -8.14
CA VAL A 203 -6.14 19.00 -6.77
C VAL A 203 -6.21 20.53 -6.81
N GLY A 204 -7.05 21.15 -5.97
CA GLY A 204 -7.16 22.59 -5.82
C GLY A 204 -6.06 23.19 -4.94
N VAL A 205 -5.81 24.50 -5.06
CA VAL A 205 -4.70 25.16 -4.34
C VAL A 205 -4.88 25.21 -2.83
N GLU A 206 -6.11 25.07 -2.34
CA GLU A 206 -6.47 25.09 -0.91
C GLU A 206 -6.70 23.68 -0.35
N ASP A 207 -6.61 22.63 -1.18
CA ASP A 207 -6.88 21.27 -0.75
C ASP A 207 -5.75 20.76 0.16
N GLY A 208 -6.13 20.30 1.37
CA GLY A 208 -5.20 19.74 2.34
C GLY A 208 -4.65 18.38 1.90
N PHE A 209 -3.32 18.27 1.76
CA PHE A 209 -2.62 17.05 1.37
C PHE A 209 -3.05 15.81 2.18
N PHE A 210 -3.12 15.96 3.51
CA PHE A 210 -3.49 14.88 4.43
C PHE A 210 -5.00 14.60 4.44
N GLU A 211 -5.83 15.59 4.11
CA GLU A 211 -7.28 15.41 3.95
C GLU A 211 -7.59 14.64 2.67
N LEU A 212 -6.76 14.82 1.64
CA LEU A 212 -6.79 14.06 0.40
C LEU A 212 -6.20 12.64 0.52
N GLY A 213 -5.73 12.24 1.70
CA GLY A 213 -5.19 10.90 1.97
C GLY A 213 -3.67 10.79 1.89
N GLY A 214 -2.94 11.91 1.90
CA GLY A 214 -1.50 11.93 2.05
C GLY A 214 -1.04 11.45 3.43
N ASP A 215 0.20 10.96 3.49
CA ASP A 215 0.90 10.47 4.67
C ASP A 215 2.38 10.90 4.64
N SER A 216 3.19 10.45 5.61
CA SER A 216 4.61 10.82 5.67
C SER A 216 5.44 10.30 4.49
N ILE A 217 5.04 9.19 3.86
CA ILE A 217 5.75 8.59 2.73
C ILE A 217 5.44 9.35 1.45
N SER A 218 4.16 9.60 1.18
CA SER A 218 3.70 10.40 0.05
C SER A 218 4.16 11.86 0.18
N SER A 219 4.36 12.39 1.40
CA SER A 219 5.03 13.69 1.61
C SER A 219 6.47 13.69 1.07
N MET A 220 7.23 12.61 1.24
CA MET A 220 8.56 12.49 0.64
C MET A 220 8.50 12.42 -0.89
N GLN A 221 7.49 11.74 -1.44
CA GLN A 221 7.29 11.66 -2.89
C GLN A 221 6.93 13.01 -3.50
N VAL A 222 6.07 13.80 -2.83
CA VAL A 222 5.76 15.17 -3.22
C VAL A 222 7.02 16.04 -3.21
N ALA A 223 7.84 15.96 -2.15
CA ALA A 223 9.08 16.72 -2.06
C ALA A 223 10.06 16.38 -3.20
N SER A 224 10.23 15.09 -3.51
CA SER A 224 11.08 14.62 -4.61
C SER A 224 10.55 15.06 -5.98
N ARG A 225 9.25 14.94 -6.24
CA ARG A 225 8.66 15.33 -7.54
C ARG A 225 8.60 16.84 -7.75
N ALA A 226 8.21 17.61 -6.73
CA ALA A 226 8.21 19.08 -6.80
C ALA A 226 9.60 19.62 -7.14
N ARG A 227 10.65 18.95 -6.68
CA ARG A 227 12.05 19.28 -7.00
C ARG A 227 12.40 19.09 -8.47
N ARG A 228 11.86 18.05 -9.13
CA ARG A 228 12.03 17.84 -10.58
C ARG A 228 11.52 19.04 -11.39
N ASP A 229 10.48 19.70 -10.88
CA ASP A 229 9.88 20.88 -11.47
C ASP A 229 10.46 22.19 -10.89
N GLY A 230 11.61 22.12 -10.21
CA GLY A 230 12.36 23.27 -9.75
C GLY A 230 12.03 23.75 -8.33
N LEU A 231 11.09 23.11 -7.63
CA LEU A 231 10.61 23.54 -6.31
C LEU A 231 11.28 22.76 -5.17
N SER A 232 12.10 23.43 -4.37
CA SER A 232 12.75 22.80 -3.22
C SER A 232 11.84 22.80 -2.00
N LEU A 233 11.24 21.65 -1.71
CA LEU A 233 10.43 21.40 -0.52
C LEU A 233 10.99 20.24 0.31
N THR A 234 10.87 20.32 1.62
CA THR A 234 11.15 19.22 2.55
C THR A 234 9.86 18.52 2.99
N PRO A 235 9.92 17.23 3.36
CA PRO A 235 8.76 16.53 3.92
C PRO A 235 8.15 17.25 5.13
N ARG A 236 8.99 17.89 5.94
CA ARG A 236 8.55 18.69 7.09
C ARG A 236 7.74 19.92 6.65
N GLN A 237 8.19 20.63 5.62
CA GLN A 237 7.44 21.78 5.09
C GLN A 237 6.07 21.36 4.52
N ILE A 238 5.98 20.21 3.86
CA ILE A 238 4.69 19.66 3.40
C ILE A 238 3.78 19.35 4.60
N PHE A 239 4.35 18.80 5.67
CA PHE A 239 3.63 18.54 6.91
C PHE A 239 3.10 19.82 7.59
N ASP A 240 3.94 20.85 7.64
CA ASP A 240 3.63 22.11 8.34
C ASP A 240 2.65 22.98 7.53
N HIS A 241 2.79 23.02 6.20
CA HIS A 241 2.05 23.94 5.33
C HIS A 241 0.86 23.30 4.60
N ARG A 242 0.84 21.97 4.43
CA ARG A 242 -0.32 21.11 4.07
C ARG A 242 -1.06 21.36 2.74
N THR A 243 -0.99 22.53 2.13
CA THR A 243 -1.78 22.92 0.92
C THR A 243 -0.86 23.49 -0.15
N PRO A 244 -1.18 23.36 -1.46
CA PRO A 244 -0.39 23.97 -2.52
C PRO A 244 -0.20 25.48 -2.38
N GLU A 245 -1.22 26.23 -1.95
CA GLU A 245 -1.11 27.68 -1.70
C GLU A 245 -0.03 28.00 -0.65
N ARG A 246 -0.11 27.36 0.53
CA ARG A 246 0.81 27.68 1.62
C ARG A 246 2.24 27.24 1.30
N LEU A 247 2.39 26.16 0.55
CA LEU A 247 3.68 25.70 0.05
C LEU A 247 4.23 26.64 -1.03
N ALA A 248 3.39 27.17 -1.92
CA ALA A 248 3.81 28.13 -2.93
C ALA A 248 4.33 29.43 -2.31
N ARG A 249 3.69 29.93 -1.24
CA ARG A 249 4.18 31.09 -0.49
C ARG A 249 5.56 30.85 0.12
N LEU A 250 5.76 29.66 0.71
CA LEU A 250 7.04 29.28 1.29
C LEU A 250 8.15 29.25 0.22
N VAL A 251 7.89 28.64 -0.94
CA VAL A 251 8.88 28.57 -2.04
C VAL A 251 9.18 29.96 -2.61
N ALA A 252 8.20 30.86 -2.67
CA ALA A 252 8.41 32.25 -3.08
C ALA A 252 9.30 33.04 -2.11
N GLU A 253 9.27 32.69 -0.82
CA GLU A 253 10.08 33.33 0.24
C GLU A 253 11.47 32.68 0.42
N THR A 254 11.65 31.45 -0.06
CA THR A 254 12.92 30.72 0.02
C THR A 254 13.39 30.25 -1.35
N ALA A 255 14.23 31.06 -2.00
CA ALA A 255 15.09 30.60 -3.08
C ALA A 255 16.20 29.71 -2.48
N VAL A 256 15.87 28.45 -2.16
CA VAL A 256 16.90 27.46 -1.82
C VAL A 256 17.65 27.12 -3.11
N PRO A 257 18.99 27.13 -3.13
CA PRO A 257 19.76 26.76 -4.30
C PRO A 257 19.35 25.37 -4.78
N GLN A 258 19.11 25.25 -6.09
CA GLN A 258 19.07 23.95 -6.77
C GLN A 258 20.33 23.17 -6.41
N PRO A 259 20.24 21.88 -6.02
CA PRO A 259 21.43 21.06 -5.90
C PRO A 259 22.13 21.03 -7.26
N ASP A 260 23.41 21.39 -7.27
CA ASP A 260 24.25 21.40 -8.46
C ASP A 260 24.28 19.97 -9.06
N PRO A 261 23.87 19.77 -10.32
CA PRO A 261 24.00 18.48 -11.00
C PRO A 261 25.45 17.95 -11.03
N ALA A 262 26.44 18.82 -10.81
CA ALA A 262 27.85 18.45 -10.70
C ALA A 262 28.25 17.87 -9.32
N ALA A 263 27.34 17.86 -8.34
CA ALA A 263 27.55 17.28 -7.01
C ALA A 263 26.98 15.85 -6.87
N ILE A 264 26.95 15.06 -7.95
CA ILE A 264 26.73 13.61 -7.83
C ILE A 264 27.89 13.06 -7.02
N GLU A 265 27.63 12.75 -5.76
CA GLU A 265 28.64 12.20 -4.87
C GLU A 265 28.97 10.76 -5.25
N ASP A 266 30.25 10.44 -5.24
CA ASP A 266 30.74 9.09 -5.49
C ASP A 266 30.45 8.18 -4.29
N GLY A 267 29.50 7.24 -4.47
CA GLY A 267 29.18 6.21 -3.49
C GLY A 267 30.12 5.00 -3.50
N VAL A 268 31.10 4.93 -4.41
CA VAL A 268 32.05 3.81 -4.53
C VAL A 268 33.02 3.78 -3.36
N GLY A 269 33.46 2.59 -2.95
CA GLY A 269 34.49 2.39 -1.92
C GLY A 269 33.92 1.95 -0.57
N GLU A 270 34.70 2.18 0.50
CA GLU A 270 34.34 1.73 1.85
C GLU A 270 33.16 2.53 2.41
N VAL A 271 32.17 1.81 2.91
CA VAL A 271 30.96 2.32 3.56
C VAL A 271 30.99 1.89 5.03
N ALA A 272 30.86 2.87 5.93
CA ALA A 272 30.75 2.61 7.35
C ALA A 272 29.46 1.84 7.66
N LEU A 273 29.53 0.87 8.58
CA LEU A 273 28.33 0.22 9.09
C LEU A 273 27.50 1.23 9.89
N THR A 274 26.27 1.45 9.46
CA THR A 274 25.32 2.31 10.17
C THR A 274 24.96 1.72 11.54
N PRO A 275 24.43 2.53 12.49
CA PRO A 275 24.02 2.02 13.81
C PRO A 275 23.06 0.83 13.74
N VAL A 276 22.12 0.83 12.78
CA VAL A 276 21.17 -0.27 12.58
C VAL A 276 21.86 -1.55 12.09
N MET A 277 22.83 -1.43 11.18
CA MET A 277 23.63 -2.58 10.73
C MET A 277 24.45 -3.19 11.87
N ARG A 278 25.02 -2.35 12.74
CA ARG A 278 25.77 -2.79 13.92
C ARG A 278 24.88 -3.51 14.95
N MET A 279 23.65 -3.05 15.12
CA MET A 279 22.67 -3.64 16.04
C MET A 279 22.31 -5.09 15.69
N PHE A 280 22.26 -5.43 14.40
CA PHE A 280 21.99 -6.81 13.95
C PHE A 280 23.16 -7.79 14.18
N GLY A 281 24.34 -7.30 14.53
CA GLY A 281 25.49 -8.12 14.94
C GLY A 281 26.01 -9.06 13.86
N GLU A 282 26.65 -10.16 14.27
CA GLU A 282 27.37 -11.09 13.38
C GLU A 282 26.46 -11.78 12.33
N GLY A 283 25.15 -11.89 12.59
CA GLY A 283 24.19 -12.50 11.67
C GLY A 283 23.79 -11.61 10.50
N VAL A 284 24.13 -10.31 10.54
CA VAL A 284 23.68 -9.33 9.55
C VAL A 284 24.20 -9.61 8.13
N ALA A 285 25.28 -10.37 7.98
CA ALA A 285 25.86 -10.74 6.69
C ALA A 285 25.37 -12.08 6.14
N GLY A 286 24.47 -12.77 6.85
CA GLY A 286 23.96 -14.07 6.43
C GLY A 286 22.97 -13.95 5.27
N ALA A 287 23.13 -14.77 4.22
CA ALA A 287 22.30 -14.72 3.00
C ALA A 287 20.78 -14.83 3.25
N GLY A 288 20.36 -15.43 4.37
CA GLY A 288 18.95 -15.50 4.76
C GLY A 288 18.35 -14.19 5.25
N PHE A 289 19.16 -13.15 5.51
CA PHE A 289 18.70 -11.82 5.90
C PHE A 289 18.32 -11.01 4.65
N ALA A 290 17.18 -11.37 4.07
CA ALA A 290 16.75 -10.86 2.77
C ALA A 290 15.28 -10.43 2.77
N GLN A 291 14.94 -9.58 1.79
CA GLN A 291 13.57 -9.19 1.46
C GLN A 291 13.32 -9.46 -0.03
N TRP A 292 12.06 -9.64 -0.42
CA TRP A 292 11.69 -9.74 -1.82
C TRP A 292 10.37 -9.06 -2.12
N VAL A 293 10.22 -8.66 -3.38
CA VAL A 293 8.96 -8.20 -3.96
C VAL A 293 8.61 -9.05 -5.18
N VAL A 294 7.32 -9.16 -5.45
CA VAL A 294 6.80 -9.85 -6.63
C VAL A 294 5.98 -8.85 -7.44
N THR A 295 6.40 -8.60 -8.69
CA THR A 295 5.72 -7.70 -9.62
C THR A 295 5.21 -8.47 -10.84
N GLY A 296 4.35 -7.83 -11.64
CA GLY A 296 3.92 -8.38 -12.93
C GLY A 296 5.02 -8.24 -13.96
N ALA A 297 5.31 -9.32 -14.70
CA ALA A 297 6.16 -9.27 -15.88
C ALA A 297 5.26 -9.15 -17.12
N PRO A 298 5.37 -8.07 -17.91
CA PRO A 298 4.62 -7.93 -19.16
C PRO A 298 4.87 -9.10 -20.11
N ALA A 299 3.86 -9.45 -20.91
CA ALA A 299 3.95 -10.58 -21.84
C ALA A 299 4.98 -10.37 -22.97
N ASP A 300 5.30 -9.13 -23.26
CA ASP A 300 6.28 -8.67 -24.24
C ASP A 300 7.65 -8.36 -23.62
N LEU A 301 7.86 -8.66 -22.33
CA LEU A 301 9.17 -8.53 -21.70
C LEU A 301 10.18 -9.46 -22.37
N THR A 302 11.35 -8.94 -22.70
CA THR A 302 12.47 -9.74 -23.24
C THR A 302 13.63 -9.80 -22.25
N GLU A 303 14.49 -10.81 -22.40
CA GLU A 303 15.70 -10.94 -21.57
C GLU A 303 16.63 -9.73 -21.73
N GLU A 304 16.74 -9.19 -22.96
CA GLU A 304 17.55 -8.00 -23.25
C GLU A 304 16.98 -6.76 -22.55
N THR A 305 15.66 -6.59 -22.58
CA THR A 305 14.98 -5.47 -21.92
C THR A 305 15.16 -5.54 -20.41
N LEU A 306 14.95 -6.72 -19.82
CA LEU A 306 15.12 -6.93 -18.39
C LEU A 306 16.59 -6.74 -17.98
N ALA A 307 17.54 -7.28 -18.73
CA ALA A 307 18.97 -7.13 -18.45
C ALA A 307 19.42 -5.65 -18.55
N ALA A 308 18.95 -4.91 -19.56
CA ALA A 308 19.24 -3.49 -19.69
C ALA A 308 18.63 -2.67 -18.54
N GLY A 309 17.37 -2.95 -18.18
CA GLY A 309 16.70 -2.28 -17.07
C GLY A 309 17.38 -2.55 -15.73
N PHE A 310 17.71 -3.81 -15.47
CA PHE A 310 18.39 -4.23 -14.25
C PHE A 310 19.82 -3.68 -14.17
N THR A 311 20.55 -3.60 -15.29
CA THR A 311 21.87 -2.95 -15.36
C THR A 311 21.77 -1.48 -14.95
N ALA A 312 20.78 -0.75 -15.48
CA ALA A 312 20.61 0.67 -15.15
C ALA A 312 20.31 0.89 -13.66
N VAL A 313 19.47 0.03 -13.07
CA VAL A 313 19.17 0.06 -11.63
C VAL A 313 20.42 -0.25 -10.81
N LEU A 314 21.15 -1.31 -11.17
CA LEU A 314 22.41 -1.68 -10.51
C LEU A 314 23.43 -0.55 -10.56
N ASP A 315 23.56 0.17 -11.68
CA ASP A 315 24.53 1.27 -11.85
C ASP A 315 24.10 2.59 -11.20
N THR A 316 22.79 2.79 -11.00
CA THR A 316 22.24 4.00 -10.37
C THR A 316 22.27 3.90 -8.84
N HIS A 317 22.03 2.72 -8.29
CA HIS A 317 21.92 2.48 -6.85
C HIS A 317 23.13 1.72 -6.32
N ASP A 318 24.09 2.49 -5.79
CA ASP A 318 25.42 2.03 -5.41
C ASP A 318 25.43 0.82 -4.46
N MET A 319 24.56 0.80 -3.46
CA MET A 319 24.52 -0.30 -2.48
C MET A 319 24.17 -1.66 -3.10
N LEU A 320 23.51 -1.71 -4.25
CA LEU A 320 23.25 -2.98 -4.94
C LEU A 320 24.52 -3.65 -5.47
N ARG A 321 25.63 -2.91 -5.56
CA ARG A 321 26.96 -3.38 -5.94
C ARG A 321 27.90 -3.51 -4.72
N ALA A 322 27.35 -3.43 -3.51
CA ALA A 322 28.12 -3.60 -2.29
C ALA A 322 28.50 -5.06 -2.07
N ARG A 323 29.63 -5.27 -1.39
CA ARG A 323 30.00 -6.57 -0.80
C ARG A 323 30.38 -6.41 0.65
N VAL A 324 30.11 -7.44 1.44
CA VAL A 324 30.59 -7.58 2.80
C VAL A 324 32.06 -8.01 2.78
N ALA A 325 32.91 -7.28 3.48
CA ALA A 325 34.32 -7.60 3.66
C ALA A 325 34.63 -7.86 5.15
N ASP A 326 35.82 -8.41 5.40
CA ASP A 326 36.38 -8.65 6.74
C ASP A 326 35.42 -9.37 7.70
N GLY A 327 34.76 -10.42 7.20
CA GLY A 327 33.88 -11.27 8.00
C GLY A 327 32.61 -10.58 8.52
N GLY A 328 32.15 -9.50 7.88
CA GLY A 328 30.97 -8.74 8.32
C GLY A 328 31.27 -7.34 8.82
N ALA A 329 32.55 -7.01 9.03
CA ALA A 329 32.94 -5.75 9.67
C ALA A 329 32.88 -4.52 8.75
N ARG A 330 32.88 -4.71 7.42
CA ARG A 330 32.92 -3.61 6.44
C ARG A 330 32.00 -3.87 5.25
N LEU A 331 31.52 -2.79 4.64
CA LEU A 331 30.87 -2.81 3.33
C LEU A 331 31.76 -2.07 2.31
N VAL A 332 31.90 -2.65 1.13
CA VAL A 332 32.66 -2.05 0.02
C VAL A 332 31.79 -2.02 -1.21
N VAL A 333 31.52 -0.83 -1.72
CA VAL A 333 30.78 -0.61 -2.97
C VAL A 333 31.74 -0.69 -4.15
N GLY A 334 31.38 -1.48 -5.17
CA GLY A 334 32.11 -1.56 -6.42
C GLY A 334 31.76 -0.46 -7.43
N GLU A 335 32.67 -0.24 -8.37
CA GLU A 335 32.48 0.62 -9.55
C GLU A 335 31.22 0.24 -10.34
N ARG A 336 30.72 1.16 -11.16
CA ARG A 336 29.66 0.85 -12.12
C ARG A 336 30.09 -0.28 -13.06
N GLY A 337 29.17 -1.18 -13.37
CA GLY A 337 29.46 -2.39 -14.14
C GLY A 337 30.28 -3.47 -13.42
N SER A 338 30.62 -3.32 -12.13
CA SER A 338 31.30 -4.36 -11.36
C SER A 338 30.44 -5.61 -11.11
N VAL A 339 29.11 -5.48 -11.22
CA VAL A 339 28.14 -6.57 -11.13
C VAL A 339 27.41 -6.70 -12.46
N ALA A 340 27.49 -7.87 -13.09
CA ALA A 340 26.83 -8.14 -14.36
C ALA A 340 25.36 -8.56 -14.13
N ALA A 341 24.42 -7.74 -14.60
CA ALA A 341 22.98 -8.00 -14.47
C ALA A 341 22.55 -9.38 -15.01
N ALA A 342 23.12 -9.81 -16.13
CA ALA A 342 22.82 -11.11 -16.73
C ALA A 342 23.11 -12.29 -15.79
N GLY A 343 24.09 -12.18 -14.89
CA GLY A 343 24.40 -13.21 -13.88
C GLY A 343 23.43 -13.22 -12.70
N MET A 344 22.60 -12.19 -12.55
CA MET A 344 21.64 -12.04 -11.46
C MET A 344 20.20 -12.39 -11.87
N ILE A 345 19.96 -12.58 -13.17
CA ILE A 345 18.64 -12.85 -13.73
C ILE A 345 18.53 -14.34 -14.06
N THR A 346 17.48 -14.98 -13.55
CA THR A 346 17.10 -16.35 -13.92
C THR A 346 15.71 -16.32 -14.56
N ARG A 347 15.57 -16.86 -15.77
CA ARG A 347 14.27 -17.07 -16.40
C ARG A 347 13.80 -18.51 -16.18
N VAL A 348 12.53 -18.66 -15.81
CA VAL A 348 11.90 -19.96 -15.56
C VAL A 348 10.55 -19.98 -16.26
N GLU A 349 10.33 -20.98 -17.10
CA GLU A 349 9.03 -21.26 -17.69
C GLU A 349 8.03 -21.67 -16.59
N ALA A 350 6.89 -20.98 -16.51
CA ALA A 350 5.93 -21.12 -15.43
C ALA A 350 4.50 -21.37 -15.94
N GLY A 351 3.84 -22.33 -15.29
CA GLY A 351 2.45 -22.73 -15.59
C GLY A 351 1.39 -21.79 -15.01
N ALA A 352 0.18 -22.30 -14.77
CA ALA A 352 -0.93 -21.51 -14.25
C ALA A 352 -0.76 -21.07 -12.77
N ALA A 353 -0.01 -21.83 -11.97
CA ALA A 353 0.22 -21.59 -10.53
C ALA A 353 1.34 -20.57 -10.27
N LEU A 354 1.20 -19.36 -10.81
CA LEU A 354 2.23 -18.31 -10.74
C LEU A 354 2.51 -17.81 -9.32
N ALA A 355 1.53 -17.83 -8.42
CA ALA A 355 1.69 -17.30 -7.07
C ALA A 355 2.58 -18.21 -6.21
N GLU A 356 2.29 -19.51 -6.22
CA GLU A 356 3.08 -20.52 -5.53
C GLU A 356 4.49 -20.63 -6.12
N ALA A 357 4.60 -20.56 -7.45
CA ALA A 357 5.88 -20.54 -8.14
C ALA A 357 6.71 -19.31 -7.75
N ALA A 358 6.09 -18.12 -7.66
CA ALA A 358 6.79 -16.89 -7.25
C ALA A 358 7.36 -16.99 -5.84
N GLU A 359 6.59 -17.57 -4.92
CA GLU A 359 7.03 -17.76 -3.54
C GLU A 359 8.17 -18.79 -3.44
N SER A 360 8.13 -19.88 -4.21
CA SER A 360 9.27 -20.81 -4.29
C SER A 360 10.51 -20.16 -4.89
N ALA A 361 10.33 -19.45 -6.01
CA ALA A 361 11.39 -18.73 -6.71
C ALA A 361 12.05 -17.66 -5.82
N ALA A 362 11.27 -16.98 -4.97
CA ALA A 362 11.80 -16.03 -3.99
C ALA A 362 12.76 -16.70 -3.01
N ARG A 363 12.38 -17.84 -2.42
CA ARG A 363 13.25 -18.58 -1.48
C ARG A 363 14.51 -19.09 -2.15
N GLU A 364 14.39 -19.59 -3.38
CA GLU A 364 15.55 -20.00 -4.17
C GLU A 364 16.48 -18.83 -4.50
N ALA A 365 15.92 -17.67 -4.84
CA ALA A 365 16.68 -16.45 -5.10
C ALA A 365 17.42 -15.97 -3.85
N VAL A 366 16.78 -16.00 -2.68
CA VAL A 366 17.44 -15.72 -1.38
C VAL A 366 18.60 -16.68 -1.14
N GLY A 367 18.43 -17.97 -1.44
CA GLY A 367 19.50 -18.96 -1.32
C GLY A 367 20.69 -18.75 -2.27
N ARG A 368 20.55 -17.91 -3.31
CA ARG A 368 21.62 -17.53 -4.24
C ARG A 368 22.28 -16.19 -3.90
N LEU A 369 21.79 -15.47 -2.88
CA LEU A 369 22.47 -14.28 -2.39
C LEU A 369 23.81 -14.68 -1.75
N ASP A 370 24.83 -13.88 -2.02
CA ASP A 370 26.16 -14.05 -1.45
C ASP A 370 26.73 -12.64 -1.17
N PRO A 371 26.45 -12.08 0.01
CA PRO A 371 26.94 -10.76 0.39
C PRO A 371 28.47 -10.64 0.35
N ALA A 372 29.20 -11.73 0.62
CA ALA A 372 30.66 -11.72 0.59
C ALA A 372 31.21 -11.62 -0.84
N ALA A 373 30.56 -12.31 -1.79
CA ALA A 373 30.88 -12.21 -3.22
C ALA A 373 30.29 -10.95 -3.90
N GLY A 374 29.47 -10.17 -3.21
CA GLY A 374 28.79 -8.98 -3.76
C GLY A 374 27.51 -9.30 -4.54
N VAL A 375 26.96 -10.50 -4.38
CA VAL A 375 25.66 -10.90 -4.94
C VAL A 375 24.58 -10.46 -3.95
N MET A 376 24.25 -9.17 -3.99
CA MET A 376 23.28 -8.54 -3.08
C MET A 376 21.84 -8.60 -3.59
N VAL A 377 21.64 -8.86 -4.88
CA VAL A 377 20.32 -8.88 -5.51
C VAL A 377 20.22 -10.00 -6.55
N GLN A 378 19.05 -10.60 -6.64
CA GLN A 378 18.68 -11.65 -7.59
C GLN A 378 17.30 -11.36 -8.18
N ALA A 379 17.13 -11.63 -9.47
CA ALA A 379 15.86 -11.52 -10.16
C ALA A 379 15.45 -12.87 -10.76
N VAL A 380 14.21 -13.29 -10.52
CA VAL A 380 13.63 -14.49 -11.16
C VAL A 380 12.43 -14.09 -11.97
N TRP A 381 12.54 -14.23 -13.29
CA TRP A 381 11.44 -14.02 -14.21
C TRP A 381 10.72 -15.35 -14.44
N LEU A 382 9.51 -15.45 -13.90
CA LEU A 382 8.56 -16.52 -14.18
C LEU A 382 7.79 -16.17 -15.45
N ASP A 383 8.20 -16.77 -16.55
CA ASP A 383 7.59 -16.58 -17.86
C ASP A 383 6.32 -17.43 -17.98
N ALA A 384 5.17 -16.77 -18.19
CA ALA A 384 3.89 -17.45 -18.32
C ALA A 384 3.57 -17.87 -19.77
N GLY A 385 4.51 -17.65 -20.69
CA GLY A 385 4.35 -17.83 -22.12
C GLY A 385 3.85 -16.56 -22.83
N PRO A 386 3.73 -16.62 -24.18
CA PRO A 386 3.30 -15.48 -24.98
C PRO A 386 1.89 -15.02 -24.57
N ASP A 387 1.66 -13.72 -24.68
CA ASP A 387 0.37 -13.05 -24.38
C ASP A 387 -0.12 -13.17 -22.93
N ARG A 388 0.70 -13.70 -22.01
CA ARG A 388 0.35 -13.86 -20.59
C ARG A 388 1.29 -13.06 -19.69
N VAL A 389 0.70 -12.35 -18.73
CA VAL A 389 1.46 -11.62 -17.71
C VAL A 389 2.10 -12.63 -16.74
N GLY A 390 3.43 -12.71 -16.78
CA GLY A 390 4.24 -13.51 -15.87
C GLY A 390 4.42 -12.86 -14.50
N ARG A 391 5.45 -13.29 -13.77
CA ARG A 391 5.89 -12.67 -12.52
C ARG A 391 7.37 -12.38 -12.55
N LEU A 392 7.77 -11.25 -11.97
CA LEU A 392 9.17 -10.95 -11.70
C LEU A 392 9.34 -10.91 -10.18
N VAL A 393 10.14 -11.83 -9.67
CA VAL A 393 10.57 -11.83 -8.27
C VAL A 393 11.89 -11.10 -8.20
N VAL A 394 12.00 -10.09 -7.34
CA VAL A 394 13.28 -9.42 -7.06
C VAL A 394 13.57 -9.61 -5.59
N ALA A 395 14.63 -10.37 -5.30
CA ALA A 395 15.11 -10.64 -3.94
C ALA A 395 16.40 -9.85 -3.72
N ALA A 396 16.51 -9.17 -2.59
CA ALA A 396 17.69 -8.41 -2.22
C ALA A 396 18.04 -8.65 -0.75
N HIS A 397 19.34 -8.61 -0.46
CA HIS A 397 19.83 -8.71 0.88
C HIS A 397 19.46 -7.47 1.69
N HIS A 398 19.00 -7.64 2.93
CA HIS A 398 18.40 -6.57 3.72
C HIS A 398 19.43 -5.50 4.17
N LEU A 399 20.73 -5.77 4.01
CA LEU A 399 21.79 -4.75 4.15
C LEU A 399 21.70 -3.63 3.10
N VAL A 400 21.11 -3.89 1.94
CA VAL A 400 21.10 -2.95 0.79
C VAL A 400 19.70 -2.46 0.43
N VAL A 401 18.67 -2.95 1.12
CA VAL A 401 17.29 -2.54 0.91
C VAL A 401 16.50 -2.46 2.22
N ASP A 402 15.60 -1.49 2.28
CA ASP A 402 14.54 -1.38 3.29
C ASP A 402 13.16 -1.29 2.61
N GLY A 403 12.10 -1.16 3.41
CA GLY A 403 10.73 -1.04 2.90
C GLY A 403 10.47 0.20 2.02
N VAL A 404 11.27 1.27 2.16
CA VAL A 404 11.21 2.47 1.31
C VAL A 404 12.00 2.26 0.02
N SER A 405 13.18 1.61 0.08
CA SER A 405 14.03 1.31 -1.07
C SER A 405 13.26 0.59 -2.18
N TRP A 406 12.37 -0.35 -1.83
CA TRP A 406 11.57 -1.07 -2.84
C TRP A 406 10.70 -0.17 -3.71
N ARG A 407 10.19 0.95 -3.18
CA ARG A 407 9.39 1.89 -3.98
C ARG A 407 10.25 2.62 -5.02
N VAL A 408 11.50 2.94 -4.67
CA VAL A 408 12.48 3.54 -5.57
C VAL A 408 12.90 2.51 -6.63
N LEU A 409 13.36 1.34 -6.19
CA LEU A 409 13.90 0.30 -7.05
C LEU A 409 12.88 -0.25 -8.05
N THR A 410 11.63 -0.48 -7.63
CA THR A 410 10.60 -1.00 -8.54
C THR A 410 10.13 0.05 -9.55
N ALA A 411 10.06 1.32 -9.16
CA ALA A 411 9.74 2.42 -10.06
C ALA A 411 10.84 2.63 -11.11
N ASP A 412 12.10 2.61 -10.68
CA ASP A 412 13.26 2.76 -11.54
C ASP A 412 13.43 1.56 -12.49
N LEU A 413 13.23 0.33 -11.99
CA LEU A 413 13.28 -0.87 -12.83
C LEU A 413 12.23 -0.81 -13.94
N ARG A 414 11.00 -0.39 -13.61
CA ARG A 414 9.95 -0.18 -14.61
C ARG A 414 10.36 0.87 -15.62
N ALA A 415 10.79 2.06 -15.18
CA ALA A 415 11.18 3.14 -16.08
C ALA A 415 12.34 2.76 -17.01
N ALA A 416 13.33 2.02 -16.48
CA ALA A 416 14.46 1.54 -17.24
C ALA A 416 14.07 0.48 -18.28
N CYS A 417 13.21 -0.47 -17.91
CA CYS A 417 12.66 -1.45 -18.85
C CYS A 417 11.82 -0.79 -19.94
N GLU A 418 10.97 0.20 -19.61
CA GLU A 418 10.17 0.95 -20.58
C GLU A 418 11.04 1.74 -21.57
N ALA A 419 12.12 2.36 -21.09
CA ALA A 419 13.09 3.02 -21.96
C ALA A 419 13.79 2.02 -22.90
N ALA A 420 14.26 0.89 -22.36
CA ALA A 420 14.94 -0.14 -23.13
C ALA A 420 14.03 -0.78 -24.19
N ALA A 421 12.78 -1.12 -23.83
CA ALA A 421 11.78 -1.65 -24.75
C ALA A 421 11.47 -0.68 -25.90
N ALA A 422 11.53 0.62 -25.64
CA ALA A 422 11.37 1.66 -26.65
C ALA A 422 12.67 1.97 -27.45
N GLY A 423 13.73 1.17 -27.29
CA GLY A 423 15.01 1.35 -27.97
C GLY A 423 15.82 2.56 -27.49
N ARG A 424 15.47 3.15 -26.33
CA ARG A 424 16.21 4.25 -25.70
C ARG A 424 17.17 3.71 -24.65
N ARG A 425 18.26 4.43 -24.43
CA ARG A 425 19.13 4.17 -23.28
C ARG A 425 18.36 4.49 -21.99
N PRO A 426 18.30 3.59 -21.00
CA PRO A 426 17.76 3.92 -19.70
C PRO A 426 18.55 5.05 -19.03
N GLU A 427 17.88 6.13 -18.68
CA GLU A 427 18.42 7.25 -17.92
C GLU A 427 17.55 7.45 -16.69
N LEU A 428 18.06 7.02 -15.55
CA LEU A 428 17.36 7.12 -14.27
C LEU A 428 17.72 8.42 -13.57
N GLU A 429 16.79 8.89 -12.74
CA GLU A 429 17.02 10.07 -11.91
C GLU A 429 18.19 9.81 -10.95
N PRO A 430 19.18 10.73 -10.88
CA PRO A 430 20.38 10.54 -10.09
C PRO A 430 20.06 10.44 -8.59
N VAL A 431 20.93 9.76 -7.86
CA VAL A 431 20.90 9.73 -6.39
C VAL A 431 21.62 10.97 -5.88
N GLY A 432 20.89 11.85 -5.17
CA GLY A 432 21.46 13.12 -4.68
C GLY A 432 22.45 12.96 -3.53
N VAL A 433 22.20 12.01 -2.62
CA VAL A 433 23.07 11.69 -1.49
C VAL A 433 23.35 10.20 -1.49
N SER A 434 24.62 9.82 -1.65
CA SER A 434 25.03 8.42 -1.63
C SER A 434 24.82 7.80 -0.25
N PHE A 435 24.54 6.49 -0.18
CA PHE A 435 24.46 5.80 1.11
C PHE A 435 25.79 5.88 1.87
N ARG A 436 26.92 5.89 1.14
CA ARG A 436 28.26 6.09 1.70
C ARG A 436 28.37 7.40 2.47
N ARG A 437 27.95 8.51 1.86
CA ARG A 437 27.93 9.83 2.54
C ARG A 437 26.98 9.82 3.72
N TRP A 438 25.79 9.27 3.54
CA TRP A 438 24.81 9.15 4.61
C TRP A 438 25.35 8.37 5.82
N ALA A 439 26.01 7.25 5.60
CA ALA A 439 26.62 6.44 6.64
C ALA A 439 27.72 7.21 7.40
N ALA A 440 28.57 7.95 6.69
CA ALA A 440 29.61 8.79 7.31
C ALA A 440 29.00 9.90 8.18
N LEU A 441 27.95 10.56 7.70
CA LEU A 441 27.22 11.58 8.45
C LEU A 441 26.56 11.03 9.71
N LEU A 442 26.03 9.81 9.65
CA LEU A 442 25.49 9.15 10.84
C LEU A 442 26.57 8.93 11.91
N GLU A 443 27.80 8.61 11.52
CA GLU A 443 28.92 8.48 12.46
C GLU A 443 29.30 9.83 13.07
N GLU A 444 29.41 10.87 12.24
CA GLU A 444 29.67 12.25 12.69
C GLU A 444 28.57 12.73 13.65
N TRP A 445 27.31 12.47 13.32
CA TRP A 445 26.17 12.89 14.12
C TRP A 445 26.04 12.11 15.42
N ALA A 446 26.40 10.83 15.44
CA ALA A 446 26.36 9.98 16.63
C ALA A 446 27.20 10.52 17.79
N VAL A 447 28.28 11.26 17.50
CA VAL A 447 29.17 11.87 18.50
C VAL A 447 28.94 13.38 18.68
N SER A 448 27.95 13.95 18.00
CA SER A 448 27.60 15.37 18.15
C SER A 448 27.11 15.68 19.57
N ALA A 449 27.37 16.90 20.04
CA ALA A 449 26.97 17.31 21.39
C ALA A 449 25.45 17.22 21.60
N GLU A 450 24.66 17.55 20.58
CA GLU A 450 23.20 17.42 20.59
C GLU A 450 22.77 15.96 20.78
N ARG A 451 23.31 15.04 19.96
CA ARG A 451 22.97 13.62 20.04
C ARG A 451 23.41 12.97 21.36
N VAL A 452 24.61 13.32 21.85
CA VAL A 452 25.13 12.81 23.13
C VAL A 452 24.30 13.32 24.31
N ALA A 453 23.76 14.54 24.23
CA ALA A 453 22.91 15.11 25.27
C ALA A 453 21.56 14.37 25.42
N GLU A 454 21.10 13.62 24.42
CA GLU A 454 19.90 12.79 24.51
C GLU A 454 20.11 11.51 25.35
N LEU A 455 21.36 11.05 25.53
CA LEU A 455 21.67 9.76 26.15
C LEU A 455 21.06 9.56 27.55
N PRO A 456 21.06 10.55 28.47
CA PRO A 456 20.41 10.40 29.77
C PRO A 456 18.90 10.14 29.67
N ALA A 457 18.21 10.79 28.72
CA ALA A 457 16.78 10.58 28.51
C ALA A 457 16.49 9.16 27.99
N TRP A 458 17.27 8.69 27.02
CA TRP A 458 17.14 7.31 26.52
C TRP A 458 17.43 6.26 27.61
N LYS A 459 18.45 6.47 28.44
CA LYS A 459 18.73 5.60 29.60
C LYS A 459 17.59 5.59 30.61
N ALA A 460 16.94 6.74 30.84
CA ALA A 460 15.79 6.82 31.74
C ALA A 460 14.58 6.06 31.19
N ILE A 461 14.35 6.09 29.88
CA ILE A 461 13.27 5.34 29.20
C ILE A 461 13.52 3.83 29.27
N LEU A 462 14.74 3.39 28.97
CA LEU A 462 15.10 1.97 28.92
C LEU A 462 15.23 1.34 30.32
N GLY A 463 15.52 2.14 31.35
CA GLY A 463 15.77 1.64 32.70
C GLY A 463 17.10 0.86 32.82
N PRO A 464 17.33 0.12 33.92
CA PRO A 464 18.48 -0.78 34.02
C PRO A 464 18.35 -1.90 32.97
N PRO A 465 19.47 -2.39 32.40
CA PRO A 465 19.41 -3.50 31.45
C PRO A 465 18.73 -4.71 32.10
N SER A 466 17.54 -5.06 31.62
CA SER A 466 16.91 -6.33 31.93
C SER A 466 17.72 -7.44 31.26
N GLU A 467 17.96 -8.56 31.95
CA GLU A 467 18.50 -9.73 31.26
C GLU A 467 17.56 -10.06 30.08
N PRO A 468 18.10 -10.25 28.86
CA PRO A 468 17.27 -10.70 27.76
C PRO A 468 16.60 -12.00 28.22
N GLY A 469 15.27 -11.99 28.27
CA GLY A 469 14.51 -13.21 28.49
C GLY A 469 15.00 -14.28 27.51
N PRO A 470 14.93 -15.58 27.87
CA PRO A 470 15.44 -16.63 27.01
C PRO A 470 14.95 -16.42 25.59
N ALA A 471 15.90 -16.33 24.64
CA ALA A 471 15.55 -16.24 23.22
C ALA A 471 14.55 -17.36 22.93
N PRO A 472 13.38 -17.06 22.35
CA PRO A 472 12.35 -18.07 22.14
C PRO A 472 12.96 -19.23 21.35
N SER A 473 13.24 -20.35 22.03
CA SER A 473 13.74 -21.55 21.37
C SER A 473 12.54 -22.26 20.76
N GLY A 474 12.26 -21.96 19.50
CA GLY A 474 11.15 -22.57 18.77
C GLY A 474 11.06 -22.09 17.34
N ALA A 475 10.40 -22.87 16.50
CA ALA A 475 10.03 -22.41 15.16
C ALA A 475 9.17 -21.14 15.29
N VAL A 476 9.59 -20.06 14.63
CA VAL A 476 8.76 -18.86 14.49
C VAL A 476 7.48 -19.27 13.77
N CYS A 477 6.33 -19.14 14.43
CA CYS A 477 5.04 -19.36 13.81
C CYS A 477 4.39 -18.00 13.54
N SER A 478 3.99 -17.77 12.29
CA SER A 478 3.18 -16.60 11.95
C SER A 478 1.71 -16.94 12.20
N ARG A 479 1.03 -16.08 12.96
CA ARG A 479 -0.43 -16.09 13.08
C ARG A 479 -0.94 -14.79 12.49
N SER A 480 -1.92 -14.90 11.61
CA SER A 480 -2.58 -13.76 11.00
C SER A 480 -4.03 -13.73 11.47
N TRP A 481 -4.51 -12.52 11.77
CA TRP A 481 -5.90 -12.24 12.08
C TRP A 481 -6.39 -11.17 11.13
N THR A 482 -7.59 -11.35 10.60
CA THR A 482 -8.28 -10.31 9.83
C THR A 482 -9.24 -9.60 10.77
N VAL A 483 -9.06 -8.29 10.92
CA VAL A 483 -9.96 -7.44 11.70
C VAL A 483 -11.12 -7.04 10.79
N PRO A 484 -12.40 -7.17 11.21
CA PRO A 484 -13.53 -6.77 10.38
C PRO A 484 -13.54 -5.26 10.10
N SER A 485 -14.30 -4.83 9.10
CA SER A 485 -14.32 -3.44 8.63
C SER A 485 -14.81 -2.46 9.71
N ALA A 486 -15.79 -2.86 10.52
CA ALA A 486 -16.36 -2.03 11.58
C ALA A 486 -15.28 -1.63 12.62
N GLU A 487 -14.49 -2.59 13.10
CA GLU A 487 -13.39 -2.35 14.03
C GLU A 487 -12.23 -1.62 13.35
N THR A 488 -11.91 -1.98 12.09
CA THR A 488 -10.86 -1.29 11.33
C THR A 488 -11.19 0.18 11.13
N SER A 489 -12.46 0.53 10.85
CA SER A 489 -12.88 1.94 10.77
C SER A 489 -12.66 2.65 12.11
N VAL A 490 -12.98 2.03 13.24
CA VAL A 490 -12.73 2.66 14.55
C VAL A 490 -11.23 2.92 14.76
N LEU A 491 -10.38 1.94 14.43
CA LEU A 491 -8.93 2.03 14.62
C LEU A 491 -8.26 3.04 13.69
N VAL A 492 -8.69 3.10 12.42
CA VAL A 492 -8.02 3.90 11.38
C VAL A 492 -8.60 5.31 11.24
N SER A 493 -9.88 5.53 11.58
CA SER A 493 -10.52 6.85 11.46
C SER A 493 -10.96 7.42 12.80
N ARG A 494 -11.88 6.75 13.50
CA ARG A 494 -12.59 7.36 14.64
C ARG A 494 -11.68 7.65 15.82
N ALA A 495 -10.85 6.70 16.24
CA ALA A 495 -9.95 6.89 17.37
C ALA A 495 -8.86 7.94 17.07
N PRO A 496 -8.13 7.89 15.93
CA PRO A 496 -7.22 8.95 15.51
C PRO A 496 -7.84 10.36 15.54
N ALA A 497 -9.07 10.50 15.01
CA ALA A 497 -9.76 11.78 14.96
C ALA A 497 -10.13 12.32 16.35
N VAL A 498 -10.63 11.45 17.25
CA VAL A 498 -11.05 11.84 18.60
C VAL A 498 -9.87 12.17 19.51
N PHE A 499 -8.78 11.40 19.40
CA PHE A 499 -7.61 11.54 20.28
C PHE A 499 -6.48 12.36 19.68
N HIS A 500 -6.68 12.94 18.48
CA HIS A 500 -5.67 13.69 17.73
C HIS A 500 -4.34 12.93 17.59
N CYS A 501 -4.43 11.63 17.32
CA CYS A 501 -3.30 10.72 17.20
C CYS A 501 -3.32 9.99 15.86
N ARG A 502 -2.31 9.16 15.59
CA ARG A 502 -2.19 8.30 14.41
C ARG A 502 -2.58 6.87 14.75
N VAL A 503 -2.93 6.10 13.73
CA VAL A 503 -3.33 4.68 13.90
C VAL A 503 -2.30 3.86 14.66
N HIS A 504 -0.99 4.07 14.42
CA HIS A 504 0.04 3.30 15.12
C HIS A 504 0.07 3.59 16.63
N GLU A 505 -0.26 4.80 17.07
CA GLU A 505 -0.35 5.16 18.49
C GLU A 505 -1.54 4.45 19.15
N VAL A 506 -2.67 4.36 18.44
CA VAL A 506 -3.84 3.58 18.89
C VAL A 506 -3.49 2.09 19.03
N LEU A 507 -2.76 1.54 18.05
CA LEU A 507 -2.33 0.14 18.08
C LEU A 507 -1.32 -0.14 19.20
N LEU A 508 -0.35 0.76 19.42
CA LEU A 508 0.62 0.65 20.50
C LEU A 508 -0.04 0.74 21.88
N ALA A 509 -1.00 1.65 22.06
CA ALA A 509 -1.79 1.74 23.29
C ALA A 509 -2.61 0.45 23.53
N GLY A 510 -3.20 -0.11 22.47
CA GLY A 510 -3.91 -1.39 22.52
C GLY A 510 -2.99 -2.55 22.92
N LEU A 511 -1.80 -2.62 22.33
CA LEU A 511 -0.76 -3.61 22.68
C LEU A 511 -0.34 -3.47 24.14
N ALA A 512 -0.01 -2.25 24.58
CA ALA A 512 0.39 -1.97 25.95
C ALA A 512 -0.70 -2.40 26.94
N GLY A 513 -1.96 -2.03 26.69
CA GLY A 513 -3.10 -2.44 27.52
C GLY A 513 -3.36 -3.96 27.52
N ALA A 514 -3.14 -4.64 26.40
CA ALA A 514 -3.27 -6.09 26.33
C ALA A 514 -2.18 -6.82 27.13
N VAL A 515 -0.92 -6.41 26.98
CA VAL A 515 0.21 -6.96 27.72
C VAL A 515 0.09 -6.67 29.21
N ALA A 516 -0.30 -5.44 29.58
CA ALA A 516 -0.52 -5.04 30.96
C ALA A 516 -1.57 -5.92 31.65
N ARG A 517 -2.72 -6.15 31.00
CA ARG A 517 -3.77 -7.06 31.52
C ARG A 517 -3.29 -8.51 31.65
N TRP A 518 -2.42 -8.95 30.74
CA TRP A 518 -1.93 -10.33 30.74
C TRP A 518 -0.84 -10.59 31.79
N ARG A 519 0.10 -9.65 31.96
CA ARG A 519 1.23 -9.78 32.89
C ARG A 519 0.95 -9.21 34.28
N GLY A 520 -0.03 -8.32 34.42
CA GLY A 520 -0.26 -7.54 35.64
C GLY A 520 0.77 -6.44 35.87
N GLU A 521 1.47 -6.00 34.82
CA GLU A 521 2.46 -4.91 34.84
C GLU A 521 1.85 -3.64 34.24
N ASP A 522 2.14 -2.47 34.82
CA ASP A 522 1.57 -1.19 34.36
C ASP A 522 2.38 -0.53 33.23
N THR A 523 3.51 -1.11 32.84
CA THR A 523 4.41 -0.57 31.82
C THR A 523 4.87 -1.64 30.84
N VAL A 524 5.02 -1.25 29.56
CA VAL A 524 5.48 -2.13 28.48
C VAL A 524 6.48 -1.34 27.63
N LEU A 525 7.69 -1.88 27.49
CA LEU A 525 8.68 -1.37 26.56
C LEU A 525 8.50 -2.05 25.20
N VAL A 526 8.41 -1.26 24.14
CA VAL A 526 8.20 -1.73 22.77
C VAL A 526 9.19 -1.03 21.85
N ASP A 527 9.97 -1.81 21.11
CA ASP A 527 10.79 -1.29 20.02
C ASP A 527 9.89 -0.97 18.82
N VAL A 528 9.92 0.29 18.37
CA VAL A 528 9.13 0.77 17.24
C VAL A 528 10.07 1.12 16.09
N GLU A 529 9.97 0.35 15.01
CA GLU A 529 10.72 0.60 13.79
C GLU A 529 10.17 1.84 13.05
N SER A 530 11.08 2.67 12.54
CA SER A 530 10.77 3.81 11.67
C SER A 530 11.56 3.70 10.37
N HIS A 531 11.24 4.53 9.37
CA HIS A 531 11.94 4.50 8.09
C HIS A 531 13.42 4.92 8.15
N GLY A 532 13.91 5.52 9.25
CA GLY A 532 15.31 5.91 9.44
C GLY A 532 15.85 7.06 8.57
N ARG A 533 15.15 7.40 7.48
CA ARG A 533 15.47 8.52 6.54
C ARG A 533 15.11 9.89 7.11
N HIS A 534 15.71 10.26 8.25
CA HIS A 534 15.56 11.61 8.80
C HIS A 534 16.60 12.54 8.16
N PRO A 535 16.18 13.66 7.53
CA PRO A 535 17.12 14.58 6.90
C PRO A 535 18.00 15.21 7.98
N VAL A 536 19.28 14.82 8.01
CA VAL A 536 20.33 15.53 8.74
C VAL A 536 20.73 16.72 7.86
N GLU A 537 20.82 17.92 8.45
CA GLU A 537 21.22 19.16 7.74
C GLU A 537 20.44 19.47 6.45
N GLY A 538 19.19 19.00 6.33
CA GLY A 538 18.34 19.27 5.15
C GLY A 538 18.65 18.41 3.93
N MET A 539 19.48 17.37 4.05
CA MET A 539 19.79 16.43 2.97
C MET A 539 18.57 15.63 2.51
N ASP A 540 18.51 15.37 1.21
CA ASP A 540 17.44 14.58 0.60
C ASP A 540 17.85 13.12 0.46
N LEU A 541 17.26 12.29 1.32
CA LEU A 541 17.46 10.83 1.35
C LEU A 541 16.34 10.08 0.60
N SER A 542 15.50 10.76 -0.18
CA SER A 542 14.35 10.13 -0.85
C SER A 542 14.74 9.08 -1.88
N ARG A 543 15.91 9.24 -2.51
CA ARG A 543 16.46 8.32 -3.52
C ARG A 543 17.68 7.51 -3.05
N THR A 544 18.16 7.73 -1.82
CA THR A 544 19.29 6.99 -1.27
C THR A 544 18.91 5.52 -1.07
N VAL A 545 19.64 4.60 -1.69
CA VAL A 545 19.47 3.14 -1.51
C VAL A 545 20.76 2.57 -0.95
#